data_AF-A0A934LFV2-F1
#
_entry.id   AF-A0A934LFV2-F1
#
_cell.length_a   1.000
_cell.length_b   1.000
_cell.length_c   1.000
_cell.angle_alpha   90.00
_cell.angle_beta   90.00
_cell.angle_gamma   90.00
#
_symmetry.space_group_name_H-M   'P 1'
#
loop_
_entity.id
_entity.type
_entity.pdbx_description
1 polymer ?
#
loop_
_entity_poly.entity_id
_entity_poly.type
_entity_poly.pdbx_seq_one_letter_code
_entity_poly.pdbx_strand_id
1 'polypeptide(L)'
;MKNRYAMCLLAILLAGCGMTREIKVPAHHADRPQAYHDGYLDGCRMSQPSSSQAKDMERIKADSLYANGWYDGFGECKERVQPISRDSVKK
;
A
#
# COMPACT_ATOMS: atom_id res chain seq x y z
N MET A 1 7.04 43.27 -3.60
CA MET A 1 6.76 42.21 -2.59
C MET A 1 5.65 41.23 -3.00
N LYS A 2 4.58 41.68 -3.69
CA LYS A 2 3.47 40.86 -4.21
C LYS A 2 3.88 39.70 -5.15
N ASN A 3 4.88 39.92 -6.02
CA ASN A 3 5.39 38.89 -6.94
C ASN A 3 6.07 37.70 -6.24
N ARG A 4 6.67 37.89 -5.07
CA ARG A 4 7.38 36.80 -4.36
C ARG A 4 6.36 35.80 -3.78
N TYR A 5 5.24 36.32 -3.26
CA TYR A 5 4.12 35.50 -2.81
C TYR A 5 3.42 34.75 -3.95
N ALA A 6 3.26 35.40 -5.11
CA ALA A 6 2.71 34.75 -6.30
C ALA A 6 3.61 33.58 -6.77
N MET A 7 4.93 33.76 -6.73
CA MET A 7 5.88 32.71 -7.07
C MET A 7 5.85 31.55 -6.07
N CYS A 8 5.82 31.85 -4.77
CA CYS A 8 5.77 30.82 -3.72
C CYS A 8 4.47 30.01 -3.76
N LEU A 9 3.33 30.66 -4.02
CA LEU A 9 2.04 29.97 -4.14
C LEU A 9 2.01 29.05 -5.37
N LEU A 10 2.58 29.48 -6.50
CA LEU A 10 2.69 28.65 -7.70
C LEU A 10 3.60 27.43 -7.48
N ALA A 11 4.69 27.59 -6.73
CA ALA A 11 5.60 26.49 -6.40
C ALA A 11 4.96 25.43 -5.48
N ILE A 12 4.14 25.83 -4.51
CA ILE A 12 3.43 24.91 -3.60
C ILE A 12 2.37 24.11 -4.35
N LEU A 13 1.66 24.73 -5.29
CA LEU A 13 0.67 24.07 -6.15
C LEU A 13 1.28 22.98 -7.04
N LEU A 14 2.54 23.15 -7.46
CA LEU A 14 3.26 22.18 -8.30
C LEU A 14 3.87 21.01 -7.51
N ALA A 15 4.03 21.13 -6.20
CA ALA A 15 4.64 20.10 -5.35
C ALA A 15 3.63 19.06 -4.78
N GLY A 16 2.32 19.26 -4.99
CA GLY A 16 1.26 18.45 -4.37
C GLY A 16 0.85 17.16 -5.09
N CYS A 17 1.45 16.82 -6.23
CA CYS A 17 1.07 15.62 -6.98
C CYS A 17 1.79 14.37 -6.46
N GLY A 18 1.12 13.60 -5.60
CA GLY A 18 1.35 12.15 -5.49
C GLY A 18 2.02 11.66 -4.21
N MET A 19 1.25 11.58 -3.12
CA MET A 19 1.59 10.65 -2.04
C MET A 19 1.01 9.26 -2.37
N THR A 20 1.55 8.60 -3.39
CA THR A 20 1.21 7.21 -3.69
C THR A 20 1.98 6.33 -2.70
N ARG A 21 1.28 5.68 -1.77
CA ARG A 21 1.93 4.71 -0.89
C ARG A 21 2.24 3.46 -1.70
N GLU A 22 3.53 3.23 -1.97
CA GLU A 22 3.97 1.98 -2.59
C GLU A 22 3.88 0.83 -1.59
N ILE A 23 3.11 -0.20 -1.94
CA ILE A 23 3.06 -1.43 -1.17
C ILE A 23 4.22 -2.31 -1.63
N LYS A 24 5.10 -2.67 -0.70
CA LYS A 24 6.25 -3.54 -0.97
C LYS A 24 6.08 -4.88 -0.25
N VAL A 25 6.50 -5.96 -0.92
CA VAL A 25 6.63 -7.27 -0.30
C VAL A 25 7.78 -7.23 0.73
N PRO A 26 7.56 -7.65 1.98
CA PRO A 26 8.60 -7.73 3.00
C PRO A 26 9.77 -8.62 2.59
N ALA A 27 10.97 -8.32 3.08
CA ALA A 27 12.17 -9.09 2.76
C ALA A 27 12.07 -10.58 3.14
N HIS A 28 11.30 -10.91 4.19
CA HIS A 28 11.08 -12.29 4.63
C HIS A 28 10.16 -13.10 3.69
N HIS A 29 9.63 -12.48 2.64
CA HIS A 29 8.90 -13.15 1.57
C HIS A 29 9.65 -13.09 0.23
N ALA A 30 10.86 -12.56 0.17
CA ALA A 30 11.58 -12.31 -1.08
C ALA A 30 11.87 -13.59 -1.89
N ASP A 31 11.99 -14.73 -1.21
CA ASP A 31 12.21 -16.06 -1.78
C ASP A 31 10.93 -16.75 -2.29
N ARG A 32 9.76 -16.16 -2.03
CA ARG A 32 8.48 -16.72 -2.47
C ARG A 32 8.29 -16.58 -3.99
N PRO A 33 7.53 -17.48 -4.63
CA PRO A 33 7.22 -17.39 -6.05
C PRO A 33 6.46 -16.10 -6.41
N GLN A 34 6.57 -15.67 -7.67
CA GLN A 34 5.92 -14.45 -8.18
C GLN A 34 4.40 -14.45 -7.93
N ALA A 35 3.72 -15.59 -8.11
CA ALA A 35 2.29 -15.72 -7.85
C ALA A 35 1.91 -15.35 -6.40
N TYR A 36 2.75 -15.72 -5.43
CA TYR A 36 2.57 -15.34 -4.03
C TYR A 36 2.75 -13.83 -3.84
N HIS A 37 3.76 -13.22 -4.47
CA HIS A 37 3.97 -11.76 -4.39
C HIS A 37 2.79 -10.99 -4.96
N ASP A 38 2.26 -11.41 -6.11
CA ASP A 38 1.06 -10.81 -6.72
C ASP A 38 -0.13 -10.88 -5.76
N GLY A 39 -0.37 -12.06 -5.18
CA GLY A 39 -1.42 -12.27 -4.19
C GLY A 39 -1.25 -11.35 -2.99
N TYR A 40 -0.04 -11.28 -2.44
CA TYR A 40 0.30 -10.44 -1.30
C TYR A 40 0.01 -8.96 -1.55
N LEU A 41 0.40 -8.44 -2.70
CA LEU A 41 0.15 -7.05 -3.07
C LEU A 41 -1.35 -6.76 -3.24
N ASP A 42 -2.09 -7.68 -3.86
CA ASP A 42 -3.55 -7.55 -4.04
C ASP A 42 -4.29 -7.61 -2.69
N GLY A 43 -3.94 -8.55 -1.81
CA GLY A 43 -4.49 -8.67 -0.47
C GLY A 43 -4.24 -7.41 0.37
N CYS A 44 -3.02 -6.87 0.28
CA CYS A 44 -2.65 -5.63 0.96
C CYS A 44 -3.42 -4.41 0.44
N ARG A 45 -3.62 -4.29 -0.88
CA ARG A 45 -4.47 -3.24 -1.46
C ARG A 45 -5.91 -3.35 -1.00
N MET A 46 -6.45 -4.56 -0.89
CA MET A 46 -7.82 -4.78 -0.43
C MET A 46 -8.01 -4.51 1.07
N SER A 47 -6.97 -4.70 1.89
CA SER A 47 -7.03 -4.44 3.33
C SER A 47 -7.21 -2.97 3.71
N GLN A 48 -6.96 -2.04 2.78
CA GLN A 48 -7.06 -0.61 3.04
C GLN A 48 -8.52 -0.17 3.19
N PRO A 49 -8.84 0.70 4.16
CA PRO A 49 -10.22 1.13 4.42
C PRO A 49 -10.86 1.91 3.27
N SER A 50 -10.04 2.54 2.43
CA SER A 50 -10.49 3.25 1.22
C SER A 50 -10.51 2.37 -0.03
N SER A 51 -10.21 1.07 0.10
CA SER A 51 -10.19 0.17 -1.05
C SER A 51 -11.59 -0.24 -1.44
N SER A 52 -11.92 -0.02 -2.71
CA SER A 52 -13.14 -0.56 -3.35
C SER A 52 -12.81 -1.77 -4.22
N GLN A 53 -11.60 -2.32 -4.13
CA GLN A 53 -11.15 -3.43 -4.96
C GLN A 53 -11.81 -4.74 -4.50
N ALA A 54 -12.41 -5.48 -5.42
CA ALA A 54 -13.00 -6.78 -5.11
C ALA A 54 -11.93 -7.89 -5.11
N LYS A 55 -12.14 -8.90 -4.27
CA LYS A 55 -11.31 -10.11 -4.25
C LYS A 55 -11.48 -10.88 -5.57
N ASP A 56 -10.37 -11.22 -6.23
CA ASP A 56 -10.37 -12.09 -7.40
C ASP A 56 -10.59 -13.55 -6.99
N MET A 57 -11.86 -13.92 -6.85
CA MET A 57 -12.25 -15.26 -6.40
C MET A 57 -11.91 -16.37 -7.40
N GLU A 58 -11.72 -16.04 -8.68
CA GLU A 58 -11.34 -17.01 -9.70
C GLU A 58 -9.87 -17.40 -9.51
N ARG A 59 -8.98 -16.41 -9.43
CA ARG A 59 -7.54 -16.65 -9.24
C ARG A 59 -7.23 -17.29 -7.89
N ILE A 60 -7.95 -16.93 -6.83
CA ILE A 60 -7.85 -17.59 -5.50
C ILE A 60 -8.15 -19.08 -5.58
N LYS A 61 -9.07 -19.52 -6.45
CA LYS A 61 -9.41 -20.94 -6.61
C LYS A 61 -8.43 -21.67 -7.52
N ALA A 62 -7.94 -21.00 -8.56
CA ALA A 62 -7.07 -21.60 -9.57
C ALA A 62 -5.60 -21.69 -9.12
N ASP A 63 -5.12 -20.74 -8.30
CA ASP A 63 -3.73 -20.61 -7.91
C ASP A 63 -3.57 -20.54 -6.39
N SER A 64 -3.13 -21.65 -5.80
CA SER A 64 -2.90 -21.76 -4.36
C SER A 64 -1.79 -20.84 -3.84
N LEU A 65 -0.76 -20.54 -4.64
CA LEU A 65 0.32 -19.64 -4.23
C LEU A 65 -0.18 -18.20 -4.16
N TYR A 66 -0.95 -17.79 -5.17
CA TYR A 66 -1.66 -16.52 -5.14
C TYR A 66 -2.61 -16.43 -3.96
N ALA A 67 -3.39 -17.48 -3.69
CA ALA A 67 -4.32 -17.50 -2.56
C ALA A 67 -3.62 -17.31 -1.21
N ASN A 68 -2.53 -18.05 -0.97
CA ASN A 68 -1.75 -17.92 0.26
C ASN A 68 -1.20 -16.50 0.42
N GLY A 69 -0.53 -15.98 -0.61
CA GLY A 69 -0.01 -14.61 -0.59
C GLY A 69 -1.11 -13.58 -0.31
N TRP A 70 -2.27 -13.75 -0.93
CA TRP A 70 -3.42 -12.88 -0.73
C TRP A 70 -3.91 -12.84 0.73
N TYR A 71 -4.03 -13.99 1.39
CA TYR A 71 -4.46 -14.04 2.79
C TYR A 71 -3.43 -13.41 3.72
N ASP A 72 -2.15 -13.72 3.51
CA ASP A 72 -1.04 -13.16 4.30
C ASP A 72 -0.98 -11.63 4.14
N GLY A 73 -1.01 -11.13 2.89
CA GLY A 73 -1.00 -9.70 2.60
C GLY A 73 -2.23 -8.97 3.15
N PHE A 74 -3.42 -9.58 3.10
CA PHE A 74 -4.63 -8.99 3.68
C PHE A 74 -4.54 -8.87 5.20
N GLY A 75 -4.05 -9.91 5.89
CA GLY A 75 -3.89 -9.92 7.35
C GLY A 75 -2.86 -8.91 7.81
N GLU A 76 -1.62 -9.03 7.31
CA GLU A 76 -0.51 -8.21 7.78
C GLU A 76 -0.68 -6.72 7.46
N CYS A 77 -1.22 -6.39 6.28
CA CYS A 77 -1.42 -4.98 5.93
C CYS A 77 -2.61 -4.36 6.66
N LYS A 78 -3.65 -5.13 6.97
CA LYS A 78 -4.74 -4.65 7.84
C LYS A 78 -4.21 -4.25 9.21
N GLU A 79 -3.27 -5.02 9.76
CA GLU A 79 -2.60 -4.71 11.02
C GLU A 79 -1.67 -3.49 10.91
N ARG A 80 -0.97 -3.31 9.78
CA ARG A 80 -0.11 -2.13 9.54
C ARG A 80 -0.86 -0.86 9.16
N VAL A 81 -2.10 -0.96 8.68
CA VAL A 81 -2.99 0.17 8.40
C VAL A 81 -3.69 0.67 9.67
N GLN A 82 -3.56 -0.04 10.79
CA GLN A 82 -3.77 0.57 12.09
C GLN A 82 -2.88 1.83 12.13
N PRO A 83 -3.44 3.01 12.42
CA PRO A 83 -2.65 4.23 12.47
C PRO A 83 -1.48 3.95 13.40
N ILE A 84 -0.27 4.10 12.88
CA ILE A 84 0.96 4.09 13.66
C ILE A 84 0.62 4.82 14.95
N SER A 85 0.65 4.11 16.08
CA SER A 85 0.44 4.78 17.35
C SER A 85 1.41 5.95 17.39
N ARG A 86 0.93 7.05 17.97
CA ARG A 86 1.50 8.40 17.97
C ARG A 86 2.83 8.47 18.77
N ASP A 87 3.63 7.42 18.77
CA ASP A 87 4.70 7.14 19.73
C ASP A 87 6.10 7.19 19.11
N SER A 88 6.24 7.14 17.78
CA SER A 88 7.55 7.21 17.12
C SER A 88 8.07 8.64 16.86
N VAL A 89 7.35 9.69 17.29
CA VAL A 89 7.76 11.11 17.12
C VAL A 89 8.72 11.57 18.23
N LYS A 90 9.04 10.73 19.23
CA LYS A 90 9.96 11.12 20.30
C LYS A 90 11.21 10.26 20.33
N LYS A 91 12.25 10.70 19.60
CA LYS A 91 13.62 10.62 20.08
C LYS A 91 14.43 11.81 19.60
#